data_AF-A0A955PNG2-F1
#
_entry.id   AF-A0A955PNG2-F1
#
_cell.length_a   1.000
_cell.length_b   1.000
_cell.length_c   1.000
_cell.angle_alpha   90.00
_cell.angle_beta   90.00
_cell.angle_gamma   90.00
#
_symmetry.space_group_name_H-M   'P 1'
#
loop_
_entity.id
_entity.type
_entity.pdbx_description
1 polymer ?
#
loop_
_entity_poly.entity_id
_entity_poly.type
_entity_poly.pdbx_seq_one_letter_code
_entity_poly.pdbx_strand_id
1 'polypeptide(L)'
;MTDRPEYSQRWPRVIGLITLVYGTLLAATYEPVFEITYFSLVADYFLIVIFFTGSVGLFLRKRWGVFWLVYGSVWRLMEGAFFVYFMMILYEDVPFYAAALGILGSLIPFYGWPLFLLVWFVTHKLETKTSATLLAEKIFHDFENRTRYPQLTREVLESIGERDFQSAVVDYVSLSLEEEDDSEIEIVSEMSPGIQAIYTNWKVSADVRNGGFHQFFFNQGIDWAFMAVEGYQLLGAPKHEALITRAIEIFLEEKREGKAFYREDVQITLADYAEASQSSSLGDLDEQFYQLEREEDLDRLAYEYKKSHLEEFITPDRF
;
A
#
# COMPACT_ATOMS: atom_id res chain seq x y z
N MET A 1 6.62 -23.85 8.81
CA MET A 1 5.48 -24.48 8.09
C MET A 1 4.86 -23.41 7.21
N THR A 2 4.62 -23.75 5.94
CA THR A 2 4.36 -22.82 4.85
C THR A 2 2.89 -22.40 4.80
N ASP A 3 2.55 -21.24 5.37
CA ASP A 3 1.26 -20.61 5.10
C ASP A 3 1.41 -19.58 3.99
N ARG A 4 1.17 -20.05 2.76
CA ARG A 4 0.79 -19.18 1.66
C ARG A 4 -0.72 -18.99 1.72
N PRO A 5 -1.26 -17.77 1.91
CA PRO A 5 -2.52 -17.42 1.28
C PRO A 5 -2.20 -17.02 -0.18
N GLU A 6 -1.65 -17.95 -0.96
CA GLU A 6 -1.67 -17.86 -2.42
C GLU A 6 -3.10 -18.14 -2.89
N TYR A 7 -4.05 -17.27 -2.55
CA TYR A 7 -5.18 -16.99 -3.44
C TYR A 7 -4.68 -16.19 -4.65
N SER A 8 -3.63 -16.73 -5.29
CA SER A 8 -3.36 -16.57 -6.70
C SER A 8 -4.64 -17.07 -7.38
N GLN A 9 -5.54 -16.14 -7.72
CA GLN A 9 -6.78 -16.44 -8.41
C GLN A 9 -6.44 -17.37 -9.58
N ARG A 10 -6.76 -18.67 -9.44
CA ARG A 10 -6.53 -19.67 -10.49
C ARG A 10 -7.50 -19.42 -11.64
N TRP A 11 -8.61 -18.75 -11.34
CA TRP A 11 -9.68 -18.36 -12.25
C TRP A 11 -9.20 -17.69 -13.54
N PRO A 12 -8.32 -16.67 -13.52
CA PRO A 12 -7.72 -16.13 -14.73
C PRO A 12 -7.15 -17.21 -15.67
N ARG A 13 -6.31 -18.13 -15.16
CA ARG A 13 -5.71 -19.16 -16.00
C ARG A 13 -6.75 -20.15 -16.52
N VAL A 14 -7.73 -20.50 -15.70
CA VAL A 14 -8.85 -21.38 -16.09
C VAL A 14 -9.71 -20.71 -17.16
N ILE A 15 -10.08 -19.44 -16.99
CA ILE A 15 -10.86 -18.66 -17.95
C ILE A 15 -10.09 -18.48 -19.25
N GLY A 16 -8.79 -18.19 -19.18
CA GLY A 16 -7.93 -18.13 -20.36
C GLY A 16 -7.88 -19.46 -21.11
N LEU A 17 -7.78 -20.59 -20.40
CA LEU A 17 -7.79 -21.92 -21.01
C LEU A 17 -9.13 -22.25 -21.67
N ILE A 18 -10.25 -22.01 -20.98
CA ILE A 18 -11.58 -22.26 -21.55
C ILE A 18 -11.83 -21.35 -22.76
N THR A 19 -11.39 -20.09 -22.70
CA THR A 19 -11.51 -19.15 -23.83
C THR A 19 -10.66 -19.56 -25.03
N LEU A 20 -9.47 -20.12 -24.79
CA LEU A 20 -8.61 -20.68 -25.83
C LEU A 20 -9.27 -21.87 -26.53
N VAL A 21 -9.86 -22.79 -25.74
CA VAL A 21 -10.63 -23.93 -26.26
C VAL A 21 -11.84 -23.45 -27.06
N TYR A 22 -12.59 -22.48 -26.54
CA TYR A 22 -13.71 -21.85 -27.22
C TYR A 22 -13.31 -21.23 -28.56
N GLY A 23 -12.22 -20.44 -28.59
CA GLY A 23 -11.71 -19.85 -29.83
C GLY A 23 -11.24 -20.89 -30.85
N THR A 24 -10.65 -22.00 -30.38
CA THR A 24 -10.21 -23.11 -31.24
C THR A 24 -11.40 -23.87 -31.83
N LEU A 25 -12.45 -24.11 -31.02
CA LEU A 25 -13.68 -24.72 -31.49
C LEU A 25 -14.38 -23.83 -32.52
N LEU A 26 -14.49 -22.52 -32.27
CA LEU A 26 -15.02 -21.57 -33.25
C LEU A 26 -14.27 -21.65 -34.58
N ALA A 27 -12.93 -21.68 -34.54
CA ALA A 27 -12.11 -21.79 -35.73
C ALA A 27 -12.30 -23.14 -36.46
N ALA A 28 -12.42 -24.24 -35.71
CA ALA A 28 -12.56 -25.58 -36.27
C ALA A 28 -13.94 -25.85 -36.89
N THR A 29 -14.99 -25.24 -36.34
CA THR A 29 -16.36 -25.34 -36.87
C THR A 29 -16.69 -24.24 -37.87
N TYR A 30 -15.72 -23.39 -38.22
CA TYR A 30 -15.92 -22.33 -39.18
C TYR A 30 -16.02 -22.90 -40.60
N GLU A 31 -17.26 -23.09 -41.07
CA GLU A 31 -17.53 -23.37 -42.47
C GLU A 31 -18.02 -22.09 -43.16
N PRO A 32 -17.32 -21.57 -44.18
CA PRO A 32 -17.81 -20.42 -44.93
C PRO A 32 -19.03 -20.85 -45.75
N VAL A 33 -20.23 -20.57 -45.25
CA VAL A 33 -21.49 -20.82 -45.96
C VAL A 33 -21.64 -19.75 -47.05
N PHE A 34 -21.71 -20.18 -48.31
CA PHE A 34 -21.84 -19.44 -49.58
C PHE A 34 -22.24 -17.93 -49.52
N GLU A 35 -21.52 -17.13 -50.33
CA GLU A 35 -21.67 -15.67 -50.54
C GLU A 35 -21.33 -14.75 -49.34
N ILE A 36 -20.40 -15.19 -48.48
CA ILE A 36 -19.80 -14.32 -47.47
C ILE A 36 -18.97 -13.23 -48.17
N THR A 37 -19.29 -11.96 -47.89
CA THR A 37 -18.43 -10.86 -48.35
C THR A 37 -17.03 -11.00 -47.75
N TYR A 38 -15.97 -10.62 -48.48
CA TYR A 38 -14.59 -10.64 -47.97
C TYR A 38 -14.46 -9.98 -46.58
N PHE A 39 -15.29 -8.98 -46.31
CA PHE A 39 -15.37 -8.28 -45.03
C PHE A 39 -15.74 -9.19 -43.85
N SER A 40 -16.79 -10.01 -43.98
CA SER A 40 -17.24 -10.93 -42.92
C SER A 40 -16.19 -12.01 -42.61
N LEU A 41 -15.51 -12.53 -43.63
CA LEU A 41 -14.39 -13.46 -43.42
C LEU A 41 -13.29 -12.82 -42.58
N VAL A 42 -12.87 -11.60 -42.93
CA VAL A 42 -11.86 -10.85 -42.18
C VAL A 42 -12.30 -10.57 -40.75
N ALA A 43 -13.57 -10.22 -40.53
CA ALA A 43 -14.13 -9.97 -39.20
C ALA A 43 -14.09 -11.22 -38.30
N ASP A 44 -14.48 -12.39 -38.83
CA ASP A 44 -14.46 -13.65 -38.09
C ASP A 44 -13.03 -14.06 -37.68
N TYR A 45 -12.07 -13.96 -38.60
CA TYR A 45 -10.66 -14.22 -38.28
C TYR A 45 -10.09 -13.22 -37.27
N PHE A 46 -10.48 -11.95 -37.38
CA PHE A 46 -10.07 -10.92 -36.42
C PHE A 46 -10.60 -11.24 -35.00
N LEU A 47 -11.84 -11.71 -34.89
CA LEU A 47 -12.44 -12.11 -33.63
C LEU A 47 -11.73 -13.32 -33.00
N ILE A 48 -11.37 -14.33 -33.80
CA ILE A 48 -10.56 -15.48 -33.34
C ILE A 48 -9.22 -14.98 -32.76
N VAL A 49 -8.53 -14.08 -33.47
CA VAL A 49 -7.26 -13.49 -33.01
C VAL A 49 -7.44 -12.70 -31.71
N ILE A 50 -8.54 -11.96 -31.55
CA ILE A 50 -8.87 -11.24 -30.31
C ILE A 50 -9.01 -12.19 -29.14
N PHE A 51 -9.79 -13.28 -29.28
CA PHE A 51 -9.97 -14.24 -28.19
C PHE A 51 -8.67 -14.99 -27.85
N PHE A 52 -7.85 -15.32 -28.85
CA PHE A 52 -6.54 -15.95 -28.63
C PHE A 52 -5.58 -14.99 -27.90
N THR A 53 -5.49 -13.75 -28.37
CA THR A 53 -4.67 -12.69 -27.77
C THR A 53 -5.13 -12.40 -26.34
N GLY A 54 -6.44 -12.23 -26.13
CA GLY A 54 -7.04 -12.04 -24.82
C GLY A 54 -6.71 -13.16 -23.85
N SER A 55 -6.80 -14.42 -24.30
CA SER A 55 -6.47 -15.62 -23.51
C SER A 55 -4.99 -15.65 -23.10
N VAL A 56 -4.07 -15.36 -24.03
CA VAL A 56 -2.63 -15.25 -23.73
C VAL A 56 -2.36 -14.14 -22.72
N GLY A 57 -2.95 -12.96 -22.92
CA GLY A 57 -2.82 -11.85 -21.99
C GLY A 57 -3.31 -12.20 -20.58
N LEU A 58 -4.39 -12.97 -20.48
CA LEU A 58 -4.91 -13.41 -19.20
C LEU A 58 -4.02 -14.46 -18.52
N PHE A 59 -3.44 -15.38 -19.30
CA PHE A 59 -2.45 -16.35 -18.80
C PHE A 59 -1.21 -15.65 -18.23
N LEU A 60 -0.76 -14.60 -18.91
CA LEU A 60 0.34 -13.72 -18.49
C LEU A 60 -0.05 -12.68 -17.44
N ARG A 61 -1.31 -12.69 -16.96
CA ARG A 61 -1.87 -11.74 -15.98
C ARG A 61 -1.68 -10.27 -16.38
N LYS A 62 -1.86 -9.97 -17.66
CA LYS A 62 -1.76 -8.62 -18.20
C LYS A 62 -3.14 -8.00 -18.41
N ARG A 63 -3.29 -6.73 -18.04
CA ARG A 63 -4.54 -5.96 -18.17
C ARG A 63 -5.06 -5.88 -19.61
N TRP A 64 -4.17 -5.86 -20.60
CA TRP A 64 -4.56 -5.88 -22.01
C TRP A 64 -5.28 -7.16 -22.42
N GLY A 65 -5.04 -8.30 -21.75
CA GLY A 65 -5.76 -9.54 -22.03
C GLY A 65 -7.25 -9.42 -21.73
N VAL A 66 -7.58 -8.77 -20.62
CA VAL A 66 -8.97 -8.46 -20.21
C VAL A 66 -9.63 -7.55 -21.24
N PHE A 67 -8.93 -6.49 -21.65
CA PHE A 67 -9.44 -5.55 -22.65
C PHE A 67 -9.87 -6.27 -23.93
N TRP A 68 -9.00 -7.12 -24.49
CA TRP A 68 -9.32 -7.86 -25.71
C TRP A 68 -10.47 -8.85 -25.52
N LEU A 69 -10.54 -9.54 -24.38
CA LEU A 69 -11.66 -10.46 -24.12
C LEU A 69 -12.99 -9.73 -23.96
N VAL A 70 -13.02 -8.59 -23.29
CA VAL A 70 -14.23 -7.75 -23.16
C VAL A 70 -14.64 -7.24 -24.54
N TYR A 71 -13.70 -6.69 -25.30
CA TYR A 71 -13.94 -6.17 -26.66
C TYR A 71 -14.47 -7.25 -27.60
N GLY A 72 -13.81 -8.41 -27.65
CA GLY A 72 -14.24 -9.55 -28.46
C GLY A 72 -15.60 -10.10 -28.02
N SER A 73 -15.90 -10.07 -26.71
CA SER A 73 -17.20 -10.50 -26.18
C SER A 73 -18.34 -9.57 -26.62
N VAL A 74 -18.14 -8.25 -26.55
CA VAL A 74 -19.13 -7.28 -27.05
C VAL A 74 -19.36 -7.45 -28.55
N TRP A 75 -18.28 -7.57 -29.33
CA TRP A 75 -18.38 -7.78 -30.77
C TRP A 75 -19.14 -9.06 -31.12
N ARG A 76 -18.86 -10.16 -30.40
CA ARG A 76 -19.53 -11.44 -30.64
C ARG A 76 -21.02 -11.40 -30.34
N LEU A 77 -21.42 -10.68 -29.30
CA LEU A 77 -22.84 -10.45 -28.97
C LEU A 77 -23.55 -9.66 -30.07
N MET A 78 -22.87 -8.67 -30.67
CA MET A 78 -23.41 -7.90 -31.79
C MET A 78 -23.59 -8.77 -33.05
N GLU A 79 -22.61 -9.62 -33.39
CA GLU A 79 -22.73 -10.59 -34.48
C GLU A 79 -23.89 -11.57 -34.26
N GLY A 80 -24.05 -12.08 -33.03
CA GLY A 80 -25.18 -12.92 -32.66
C GLY A 80 -26.52 -12.22 -32.89
N ALA A 81 -26.63 -10.94 -32.48
CA ALA A 81 -27.87 -10.18 -32.62
C ALA A 81 -28.19 -9.91 -34.10
N PHE A 82 -27.17 -9.58 -34.88
CA PHE A 82 -27.32 -9.42 -36.33
C PHE A 82 -27.72 -10.73 -37.01
N PHE A 83 -27.11 -11.85 -36.62
CA PHE A 83 -27.46 -13.17 -37.15
C PHE A 83 -28.91 -13.55 -36.84
N VAL A 84 -29.37 -13.39 -35.59
CA VAL A 84 -30.77 -13.65 -35.21
C VAL A 84 -31.72 -12.76 -36.00
N TYR A 85 -31.42 -11.46 -36.13
CA TYR A 85 -32.22 -10.53 -36.92
C TYR A 85 -32.31 -10.94 -38.39
N PHE A 86 -31.18 -11.31 -39.00
CA PHE A 86 -31.12 -11.76 -40.38
C PHE A 86 -31.91 -13.06 -40.59
N MET A 87 -31.80 -14.01 -39.66
CA MET A 87 -32.60 -15.24 -39.68
C MET A 87 -34.10 -14.92 -39.57
N MET A 88 -34.51 -13.94 -38.77
CA MET A 88 -35.93 -13.56 -38.68
C MET A 88 -36.47 -12.95 -39.98
N ILE A 89 -35.62 -12.30 -40.79
CA ILE A 89 -36.02 -11.65 -42.05
C ILE A 89 -36.05 -12.64 -43.22
N LEU A 90 -35.06 -13.51 -43.34
CA LEU A 90 -34.93 -14.39 -44.50
C LEU A 90 -35.86 -15.61 -44.47
N TYR A 91 -36.38 -15.97 -43.30
CA TYR A 91 -37.07 -17.23 -43.08
C TYR A 91 -38.59 -17.05 -42.92
N GLU A 92 -39.22 -16.26 -43.79
CA GLU A 92 -40.69 -16.14 -43.82
C GLU A 92 -41.40 -17.50 -44.08
N ASP A 93 -40.72 -18.45 -44.76
CA ASP A 93 -41.28 -19.75 -45.14
C ASP A 93 -40.79 -20.96 -44.31
N VAL A 94 -39.94 -20.77 -43.29
CA VAL A 94 -39.46 -21.89 -42.45
C VAL A 94 -40.39 -22.13 -41.26
N PRO A 95 -40.73 -23.39 -40.95
CA PRO A 95 -41.56 -23.69 -39.80
C PRO A 95 -40.97 -23.11 -38.51
N PHE A 96 -41.81 -22.43 -37.73
CA PHE A 96 -41.42 -21.73 -36.50
C PHE A 96 -40.53 -22.56 -35.56
N TYR A 97 -40.79 -23.85 -35.43
CA TYR A 97 -40.00 -24.74 -34.56
C TYR A 97 -38.56 -24.93 -35.05
N ALA A 98 -38.31 -24.95 -36.37
CA ALA A 98 -36.97 -25.08 -36.93
C ALA A 98 -36.20 -23.77 -36.77
N ALA A 99 -36.85 -22.63 -36.97
CA ALA A 99 -36.27 -21.31 -36.67
C ALA A 99 -35.94 -21.18 -35.17
N ALA A 100 -36.85 -21.59 -34.29
CA ALA A 100 -36.65 -21.56 -32.84
C ALA A 100 -35.48 -22.46 -32.40
N LEU A 101 -35.36 -23.68 -32.96
CA LEU A 101 -34.21 -24.56 -32.68
C LEU A 101 -32.89 -23.98 -33.20
N GLY A 102 -32.88 -23.35 -34.37
CA GLY A 102 -31.70 -22.66 -34.91
C GLY A 102 -31.27 -21.48 -34.04
N ILE A 103 -32.22 -20.68 -33.56
CA ILE A 103 -31.96 -19.59 -32.61
C ILE A 103 -31.42 -20.16 -31.30
N LEU A 104 -32.07 -21.16 -30.70
CA LEU A 104 -31.60 -21.77 -29.45
C LEU A 104 -30.18 -22.38 -29.59
N GLY A 105 -29.89 -23.01 -30.72
CA GLY A 105 -28.56 -23.55 -31.04
C GLY A 105 -27.48 -22.48 -31.20
N SER A 106 -27.84 -21.28 -31.66
CA SER A 106 -26.90 -20.16 -31.80
C SER A 106 -26.74 -19.34 -30.51
N LEU A 107 -27.70 -19.37 -29.59
CA LEU A 107 -27.60 -18.62 -28.33
C LEU A 107 -26.36 -18.99 -27.50
N ILE A 108 -26.01 -20.27 -27.44
CA ILE A 108 -24.87 -20.74 -26.63
C ILE A 108 -23.52 -20.22 -27.14
N PRO A 109 -23.15 -20.40 -28.42
CA PRO A 109 -21.88 -19.89 -28.94
C PRO A 109 -21.86 -18.36 -29.03
N PHE A 110 -22.96 -17.69 -29.39
CA PHE A 110 -22.92 -16.23 -29.56
C PHE A 110 -23.09 -15.44 -28.26
N TYR A 111 -23.78 -16.00 -27.26
CA TYR A 111 -24.15 -15.26 -26.05
C TYR A 111 -23.64 -15.90 -24.76
N GLY A 112 -23.52 -17.23 -24.68
CA GLY A 112 -23.17 -17.90 -23.43
C GLY A 112 -21.80 -17.51 -22.88
N TRP A 113 -20.73 -17.87 -23.59
CA TRP A 113 -19.36 -17.59 -23.14
C TRP A 113 -19.02 -16.08 -23.13
N PRO A 114 -19.40 -15.28 -24.16
CA PRO A 114 -19.19 -13.83 -24.14
C PRO A 114 -19.88 -13.11 -22.98
N LEU A 115 -21.13 -13.45 -22.66
CA LEU A 115 -21.86 -12.83 -21.56
C LEU A 115 -21.26 -13.22 -20.20
N PHE A 116 -20.84 -14.48 -20.05
CA PHE A 116 -20.11 -14.92 -18.86
C PHE A 116 -18.83 -14.09 -18.65
N LEU A 117 -18.01 -13.89 -19.68
CA LEU A 117 -16.79 -13.10 -19.58
C LEU A 117 -17.09 -11.65 -19.15
N LEU A 118 -18.10 -11.01 -19.75
CA LEU A 118 -18.50 -9.65 -19.37
C LEU A 118 -18.93 -9.56 -17.92
N VAL A 119 -19.85 -10.44 -17.49
CA VAL A 119 -20.33 -10.46 -16.09
C VAL A 119 -19.17 -10.75 -15.14
N TRP A 120 -18.29 -11.71 -15.48
CA TRP A 120 -17.17 -12.08 -14.64
C TRP A 120 -16.18 -10.92 -14.48
N PHE A 121 -15.79 -10.23 -15.55
CA PHE A 121 -14.86 -9.10 -15.44
C PHE A 121 -15.47 -7.84 -14.78
N VAL A 122 -16.79 -7.65 -14.88
CA VAL A 122 -17.49 -6.57 -14.16
C VAL A 122 -17.55 -6.86 -12.66
N THR A 123 -17.78 -8.11 -12.28
CA THR A 123 -17.95 -8.53 -10.88
C THR A 123 -16.63 -8.86 -10.18
N HIS A 124 -15.58 -9.22 -10.93
CA HIS A 124 -14.28 -9.61 -10.40
C HIS A 124 -13.20 -8.66 -10.93
N LYS A 125 -12.84 -7.65 -10.13
CA LYS A 125 -11.68 -6.82 -10.41
C LYS A 125 -10.42 -7.68 -10.33
N LEU A 126 -9.67 -7.74 -11.43
CA LEU A 126 -8.33 -8.30 -11.44
C LEU A 126 -7.38 -7.32 -10.76
N GLU A 127 -7.24 -7.45 -9.44
CA GLU A 127 -6.26 -6.70 -8.68
C GLU A 127 -4.86 -7.25 -8.98
N THR A 128 -4.11 -6.53 -9.81
CA THR A 128 -2.67 -6.75 -9.93
C THR A 128 -2.00 -5.92 -8.84
N LYS A 129 -1.64 -6.55 -7.71
CA LYS A 129 -0.74 -5.92 -6.72
C LYS A 129 0.56 -5.54 -7.42
N THR A 130 0.99 -4.29 -7.29
CA THR A 130 2.27 -3.80 -7.82
C THR A 130 3.41 -4.27 -6.91
N SER A 131 4.65 -4.27 -7.41
CA SER A 131 5.83 -4.58 -6.60
C SER A 131 5.93 -3.67 -5.37
N ALA A 132 5.53 -2.40 -5.48
CA ALA A 132 5.49 -1.46 -4.37
C ALA A 132 4.47 -1.89 -3.30
N THR A 133 3.25 -2.30 -3.68
CA THR A 133 2.25 -2.77 -2.71
C THR A 133 2.66 -4.07 -2.02
N LEU A 134 3.32 -4.98 -2.75
CA LEU A 134 3.84 -6.22 -2.15
C LEU A 134 4.98 -5.94 -1.18
N LEU A 135 5.85 -4.98 -1.51
CA LEU A 135 6.91 -4.55 -0.62
C LEU A 135 6.35 -3.91 0.65
N ALA A 136 5.37 -3.01 0.53
CA ALA A 136 4.71 -2.39 1.67
C ALA A 136 4.05 -3.44 2.58
N GLU A 137 3.26 -4.36 2.02
CA GLU A 137 2.62 -5.45 2.76
C GLU A 137 3.65 -6.32 3.49
N LYS A 138 4.78 -6.61 2.85
CA LYS A 138 5.88 -7.33 3.49
C LYS A 138 6.49 -6.52 4.65
N ILE A 139 6.75 -5.23 4.47
CA ILE A 139 7.31 -4.36 5.52
C ILE A 139 6.36 -4.31 6.73
N PHE A 140 5.06 -4.09 6.51
CA PHE A 140 4.07 -4.09 7.59
C PHE A 140 4.00 -5.43 8.30
N HIS A 141 3.95 -6.54 7.54
CA HIS A 141 3.94 -7.88 8.12
C HIS A 141 5.20 -8.18 8.94
N ASP A 142 6.38 -7.83 8.42
CA ASP A 142 7.66 -8.02 9.12
C ASP A 142 7.72 -7.16 10.39
N PHE A 143 7.20 -5.93 10.33
CA PHE A 143 7.08 -5.04 11.50
C PHE A 143 6.14 -5.62 12.56
N GLU A 144 4.92 -6.03 12.20
CA GLU A 144 3.94 -6.58 13.15
C GLU A 144 4.43 -7.86 13.84
N ASN A 145 5.18 -8.70 13.12
CA ASN A 145 5.66 -9.99 13.63
C ASN A 145 7.11 -9.93 14.16
N ARG A 146 7.68 -8.74 14.34
CA ARG A 146 9.02 -8.59 14.90
C ARG A 146 9.06 -9.07 16.36
N THR A 147 10.22 -9.54 16.79
CA THR A 147 10.44 -9.86 18.21
C THR A 147 10.50 -8.56 19.01
N ARG A 148 9.60 -8.42 20.00
CA ARG A 148 9.65 -7.33 20.98
C ARG A 148 10.27 -7.87 22.26
N TYR A 149 11.20 -7.11 22.84
CA TYR A 149 11.94 -7.52 24.02
C TYR A 149 11.40 -6.78 25.25
N PRO A 150 10.70 -7.46 26.17
CA PRO A 150 10.22 -6.84 27.39
C PRO A 150 11.36 -6.46 28.34
N GLN A 151 12.53 -7.08 28.15
CA GLN A 151 13.78 -6.75 28.81
C GLN A 151 14.93 -6.74 27.78
N LEU A 152 15.76 -5.71 27.83
CA LEU A 152 16.99 -5.59 27.06
C LEU A 152 18.16 -6.10 27.89
N THR A 153 18.41 -7.41 27.85
CA THR A 153 19.59 -7.99 28.51
C THR A 153 20.86 -7.74 27.70
N ARG A 154 22.03 -7.95 28.33
CA ARG A 154 23.32 -7.90 27.62
C ARG A 154 23.33 -8.82 26.40
N GLU A 155 22.85 -10.04 26.54
CA GLU A 155 22.82 -11.04 25.47
C GLU A 155 21.92 -10.58 24.31
N VAL A 156 20.76 -10.00 24.61
CA VAL A 156 19.88 -9.39 23.60
C VAL A 156 20.62 -8.28 22.87
N LEU A 157 21.16 -7.31 23.61
CA LEU A 157 21.86 -6.15 23.05
C LEU A 157 23.09 -6.53 22.20
N GLU A 158 23.80 -7.60 22.55
CA GLU A 158 24.94 -8.12 21.78
C GLU A 158 24.49 -8.87 20.52
N SER A 159 23.28 -9.43 20.51
CA SER A 159 22.73 -10.19 19.38
C SER A 159 22.03 -9.32 18.33
N ILE A 160 21.43 -8.20 18.73
CA ILE A 160 20.71 -7.30 17.82
C ILE A 160 21.67 -6.48 16.95
N GLY A 161 21.35 -6.41 15.67
CA GLY A 161 22.12 -5.61 14.71
C GLY A 161 21.71 -4.14 14.72
N GLU A 162 22.50 -3.32 14.03
CA GLU A 162 22.28 -1.87 13.85
C GLU A 162 20.85 -1.50 13.45
N ARG A 163 20.29 -2.21 12.47
CA ARG A 163 18.95 -1.94 11.93
C ARG A 163 17.81 -2.22 12.90
N ASP A 164 18.02 -3.13 13.86
CA ASP A 164 16.97 -3.58 14.77
C ASP A 164 17.08 -2.89 16.14
N PHE A 165 18.22 -2.25 16.43
CA PHE A 165 18.51 -1.71 17.75
C PHE A 165 17.56 -0.60 18.18
N GLN A 166 17.34 0.43 17.34
CA GLN A 166 16.40 1.51 17.67
C GLN A 166 14.99 0.96 17.90
N SER A 167 14.52 0.05 17.04
CA SER A 167 13.20 -0.57 17.18
C SER A 167 13.07 -1.35 18.49
N ALA A 168 14.12 -2.09 18.90
CA ALA A 168 14.11 -2.81 20.17
C ALA A 168 14.00 -1.87 21.39
N VAL A 169 14.66 -0.71 21.35
CA VAL A 169 14.56 0.31 22.42
C VAL A 169 13.16 0.93 22.44
N VAL A 170 12.62 1.31 21.28
CA VAL A 170 11.26 1.87 21.16
C VAL A 170 10.20 0.87 21.63
N ASP A 171 10.37 -0.41 21.30
CA ASP A 171 9.47 -1.48 21.73
C ASP A 171 9.51 -1.68 23.24
N TYR A 172 10.70 -1.66 23.85
CA TYR A 172 10.86 -1.75 25.30
C TYR A 172 10.15 -0.57 26.01
N VAL A 173 10.33 0.66 25.52
CA VAL A 173 9.64 1.83 26.08
C VAL A 173 8.12 1.67 25.92
N SER A 174 7.65 1.30 24.73
CA SER A 174 6.22 1.12 24.46
C SER A 174 5.58 0.08 25.38
N LEU A 175 6.27 -1.02 25.64
CA LEU A 175 5.80 -2.04 26.59
C LEU A 175 5.75 -1.51 28.03
N SER A 176 6.71 -0.66 28.42
CA SER A 176 6.73 -0.04 29.76
C SER A 176 5.55 0.94 29.96
N LEU A 177 5.09 1.60 28.89
CA LEU A 177 3.94 2.50 28.92
C LEU A 177 2.59 1.78 29.03
N GLU A 178 2.50 0.53 28.58
CA GLU A 178 1.27 -0.27 28.70
C GLU A 178 0.99 -0.70 30.15
N GLU A 179 1.98 -0.60 31.05
CA GLU A 179 1.91 -1.10 32.43
C GLU A 179 1.60 -0.02 33.47
N GLU A 180 1.98 1.23 33.19
CA GLU A 180 1.93 2.34 34.15
C GLU A 180 0.82 3.35 33.77
N ASP A 181 0.17 3.95 34.77
CA ASP A 181 -0.89 4.97 34.59
C ASP A 181 -0.29 6.41 34.55
N ASP A 182 1.04 6.50 34.60
CA ASP A 182 1.81 7.75 34.58
C ASP A 182 1.93 8.31 33.16
N SER A 183 2.23 9.61 33.05
CA SER A 183 2.39 10.22 31.72
C SER A 183 3.63 9.67 31.03
N GLU A 184 3.56 9.50 29.71
CA GLU A 184 4.64 8.92 28.91
C GLU A 184 6.00 9.60 29.13
N ILE A 185 6.00 10.93 29.27
CA ILE A 185 7.23 11.70 29.46
C ILE A 185 7.86 11.47 30.85
N GLU A 186 7.04 11.27 31.88
CA GLU A 186 7.51 10.96 33.24
C GLU A 186 8.23 9.61 33.24
N ILE A 187 7.59 8.57 32.69
CA ILE A 187 8.16 7.22 32.59
C ILE A 187 9.50 7.25 31.82
N VAL A 188 9.53 7.95 30.68
CA VAL A 188 10.76 8.06 29.88
C VAL A 188 11.84 8.84 30.64
N SER A 189 11.50 9.90 31.37
CA SER A 189 12.46 10.72 32.12
C SER A 189 13.18 9.97 33.24
N GLU A 190 12.63 8.85 33.70
CA GLU A 190 13.24 7.96 34.70
C GLU A 190 14.16 6.89 34.08
N MET A 191 14.12 6.71 32.76
CA MET A 191 14.98 5.76 32.06
C MET A 191 16.42 6.28 31.94
N SER A 192 17.34 5.43 31.47
CA SER A 192 18.72 5.84 31.25
C SER A 192 18.84 6.91 30.15
N PRO A 193 19.91 7.75 30.17
CA PRO A 193 20.13 8.76 29.14
C PRO A 193 20.14 8.20 27.71
N GLY A 194 20.79 7.05 27.49
CA GLY A 194 20.78 6.37 26.20
C GLY A 194 19.38 5.98 25.72
N ILE A 195 18.51 5.45 26.59
CA ILE A 195 17.13 5.10 26.23
C ILE A 195 16.32 6.36 25.94
N GLN A 196 16.42 7.38 26.79
CA GLN A 196 15.78 8.68 26.59
C GLN A 196 16.16 9.26 25.21
N ALA A 197 17.45 9.32 24.90
CA ALA A 197 17.96 9.89 23.66
C ALA A 197 17.45 9.17 22.42
N ILE A 198 17.42 7.83 22.42
CA ILE A 198 16.93 7.07 21.27
C ILE A 198 15.42 7.25 21.10
N TYR A 199 14.67 7.17 22.20
CA TYR A 199 13.22 7.25 22.15
C TYR A 199 12.73 8.64 21.72
N THR A 200 13.29 9.71 22.28
CA THR A 200 12.90 11.09 21.92
C THR A 200 13.26 11.45 20.50
N ASN A 201 14.46 11.08 20.04
CA ASN A 201 14.87 11.31 18.65
C ASN A 201 14.01 10.49 17.66
N TRP A 202 13.58 9.28 18.04
CA TRP A 202 12.61 8.52 17.27
C TRP A 202 11.26 9.23 17.20
N LYS A 203 10.73 9.78 18.31
CA LYS A 203 9.47 10.53 18.30
C LYS A 203 9.53 11.76 17.39
N VAL A 204 10.62 12.53 17.45
CA VAL A 204 10.86 13.64 16.51
C VAL A 204 10.82 13.14 15.08
N SER A 205 11.58 12.09 14.77
CA SER A 205 11.66 11.54 13.42
C SER A 205 10.30 11.01 12.92
N ALA A 206 9.54 10.34 13.78
CA ALA A 206 8.25 9.76 13.45
C ALA A 206 7.21 10.84 13.13
N ASP A 207 7.12 11.88 13.95
CA ASP A 207 6.16 12.97 13.74
C ASP A 207 6.57 13.88 12.58
N VAL A 208 7.86 14.22 12.45
CA VAL A 208 8.34 15.05 11.34
C VAL A 208 8.12 14.35 10.00
N ARG A 209 8.41 13.04 9.89
CA ARG A 209 8.13 12.26 8.66
C ARG A 209 6.64 12.14 8.33
N ASN A 210 5.77 12.28 9.33
CA ASN A 210 4.33 12.13 9.15
C ASN A 210 3.64 13.46 8.83
N GLY A 211 4.04 14.56 9.49
CA GLY A 211 3.39 15.86 9.33
C GLY A 211 4.25 17.06 9.74
N GLY A 212 5.58 16.92 9.73
CA GLY A 212 6.51 18.01 10.02
C GLY A 212 6.70 18.33 11.50
N PHE A 213 7.55 19.31 11.79
CA PHE A 213 7.77 19.81 13.16
C PHE A 213 6.49 20.34 13.80
N HIS A 214 5.57 20.85 12.98
CA HIS A 214 4.26 21.27 13.45
C HIS A 214 3.48 20.11 14.10
N GLN A 215 3.47 18.93 13.47
CA GLN A 215 2.85 17.75 14.06
C GLN A 215 3.57 17.31 15.33
N PHE A 216 4.91 17.36 15.35
CA PHE A 216 5.70 17.00 16.53
C PHE A 216 5.33 17.87 17.75
N PHE A 217 5.33 19.19 17.61
CA PHE A 217 4.97 20.07 18.72
C PHE A 217 3.49 19.94 19.14
N PHE A 218 2.60 19.63 18.19
CA PHE A 218 1.20 19.40 18.49
C PHE A 218 0.97 18.10 19.27
N ASN A 219 1.62 17.01 18.87
CA ASN A 219 1.43 15.70 19.47
C ASN A 219 2.17 15.57 20.80
N GLN A 220 3.40 16.09 20.86
CA GLN A 220 4.31 15.82 21.97
C GLN A 220 4.42 17.01 22.93
N GLY A 221 4.46 18.23 22.40
CA GLY A 221 4.74 19.43 23.19
C GLY A 221 6.23 19.72 23.39
N ILE A 222 6.52 20.83 24.07
CA ILE A 222 7.87 21.41 24.12
C ILE A 222 8.85 20.65 25.00
N ASP A 223 8.39 20.00 26.07
CA ASP A 223 9.29 19.29 27.00
C ASP A 223 10.02 18.13 26.30
N TRP A 224 9.33 17.44 25.39
CA TRP A 224 9.94 16.44 24.49
C TRP A 224 10.98 17.04 23.56
N ALA A 225 10.79 18.29 23.11
CA ALA A 225 11.74 18.96 22.24
C ALA A 225 13.07 19.24 22.99
N PHE A 226 13.00 19.65 24.25
CA PHE A 226 14.19 19.82 25.08
C PHE A 226 14.91 18.49 25.33
N MET A 227 14.16 17.44 25.66
CA MET A 227 14.73 16.09 25.81
C MET A 227 15.37 15.58 24.51
N ALA A 228 14.81 15.93 23.34
CA ALA A 228 15.39 15.59 22.05
C ALA A 228 16.69 16.37 21.76
N VAL A 229 16.81 17.65 22.18
CA VAL A 229 18.08 18.39 22.07
C VAL A 229 19.19 17.64 22.81
N GLU A 230 18.93 17.25 24.06
CA GLU A 230 19.87 16.47 24.88
C GLU A 230 20.18 15.12 24.23
N GLY A 231 19.17 14.46 23.66
CA GLY A 231 19.33 13.21 22.93
C GLY A 231 20.25 13.33 21.70
N TYR A 232 20.04 14.34 20.85
CA TYR A 232 20.90 14.58 19.69
C TYR A 232 22.34 14.94 20.10
N GLN A 233 22.52 15.72 21.16
CA GLN A 233 23.85 15.99 21.72
C GLN A 233 24.53 14.70 22.17
N LEU A 234 23.81 13.86 22.92
CA LEU A 234 24.34 12.61 23.47
C LEU A 234 24.80 11.64 22.37
N LEU A 235 24.01 11.51 21.31
CA LEU A 235 24.32 10.64 20.18
C LEU A 235 25.35 11.23 19.20
N GLY A 236 25.76 12.49 19.38
CA GLY A 236 26.71 13.16 18.48
C GLY A 236 26.10 13.54 17.13
N ALA A 237 24.85 14.02 17.13
CA ALA A 237 24.10 14.49 15.95
C ALA A 237 23.93 16.04 15.96
N PRO A 238 25.03 16.81 15.83
CA PRO A 238 25.00 18.26 16.04
C PRO A 238 24.15 19.03 15.02
N LYS A 239 23.93 18.51 13.80
CA LYS A 239 23.06 19.19 12.84
C LYS A 239 21.59 19.00 13.19
N HIS A 240 21.19 17.80 13.61
CA HIS A 240 19.85 17.57 14.13
C HIS A 240 19.59 18.37 15.40
N GLU A 241 20.56 18.42 16.33
CA GLU A 241 20.52 19.28 17.52
C GLU A 241 20.25 20.75 17.16
N ALA A 242 21.05 21.31 16.24
CA ALA A 242 20.90 22.69 15.80
C ALA A 242 19.57 22.93 15.05
N LEU A 243 19.00 21.90 14.41
CA LEU A 243 17.72 22.01 13.73
C LEU A 243 16.56 22.01 14.74
N ILE A 244 16.51 21.08 15.69
CA ILE A 244 15.45 21.04 16.71
C ILE A 244 15.53 22.29 17.62
N THR A 245 16.73 22.81 17.91
CA THR A 245 16.89 24.04 18.69
C THR A 245 16.24 25.23 17.99
N ARG A 246 16.46 25.38 16.67
CA ARG A 246 15.77 26.41 15.87
C ARG A 246 14.25 26.20 15.82
N ALA A 247 13.80 24.94 15.76
CA ALA A 247 12.38 24.62 15.80
C ALA A 247 11.74 25.05 17.14
N ILE A 248 12.45 24.84 18.26
CA ILE A 248 12.03 25.31 19.59
C ILE A 248 11.95 26.84 19.63
N GLU A 249 12.94 27.55 19.09
CA GLU A 249 12.93 29.02 19.02
C GLU A 249 11.71 29.55 18.27
N ILE A 250 11.42 28.98 17.09
CA ILE A 250 10.23 29.33 16.29
C ILE A 250 8.95 29.03 17.08
N PHE A 251 8.83 27.82 17.63
CA PHE A 251 7.65 27.43 18.43
C PHE A 251 7.39 28.40 19.58
N LEU A 252 8.43 28.76 20.34
CA LEU A 252 8.32 29.68 21.47
C LEU A 252 7.93 31.09 21.02
N GLU A 253 8.50 31.58 19.92
CA GLU A 253 8.13 32.87 19.34
C GLU A 253 6.66 32.90 18.91
N GLU A 254 6.21 31.88 18.18
CA GLU A 254 4.83 31.78 17.71
C GLU A 254 3.81 31.61 18.86
N LYS A 255 4.18 30.83 19.90
CA LYS A 255 3.38 30.71 21.13
C LYS A 255 3.26 32.07 21.83
N ARG A 256 4.35 32.86 21.88
CA ARG A 256 4.37 34.22 22.47
C ARG A 256 3.51 35.20 21.66
N GLU A 257 3.48 35.09 20.33
CA GLU A 257 2.61 35.89 19.46
C GLU A 257 1.13 35.56 19.60
N GLY A 258 0.79 34.49 20.34
CA GLY A 258 -0.58 34.10 20.61
C GLY A 258 -1.25 33.40 19.43
N LYS A 259 -0.47 32.79 18.51
CA LYS A 259 -1.01 31.94 17.45
C LYS A 259 -1.89 30.86 18.12
N ALA A 260 -3.17 30.80 17.72
CA ALA A 260 -4.23 30.09 18.44
C ALA A 260 -3.99 28.58 18.62
N PHE A 261 -3.07 28.02 17.84
CA PHE A 261 -2.75 26.61 17.81
C PHE A 261 -1.97 26.09 19.02
N TYR A 262 -1.25 26.96 19.75
CA TYR A 262 -0.43 26.57 20.89
C TYR A 262 -1.13 26.80 22.24
N ARG A 263 -2.45 27.01 22.20
CA ARG A 263 -3.28 27.29 23.36
C ARG A 263 -3.84 26.00 23.95
N GLU A 264 -3.42 25.69 25.17
CA GLU A 264 -3.87 24.52 25.94
C GLU A 264 -5.34 24.60 26.36
N ASP A 265 -5.97 25.78 26.25
CA ASP A 265 -7.34 26.07 26.67
C ASP A 265 -8.40 25.99 25.54
N VAL A 266 -7.99 25.65 24.31
CA VAL A 266 -8.88 25.64 23.15
C VAL A 266 -8.94 24.24 22.53
N GLN A 267 -10.16 23.73 22.30
CA GLN A 267 -10.33 22.53 21.50
C GLN A 267 -10.05 22.85 20.03
N ILE A 268 -8.89 22.44 19.54
CA ILE A 268 -8.43 22.70 18.18
C ILE A 268 -9.19 21.80 17.20
N THR A 269 -9.78 22.40 16.17
CA THR A 269 -10.39 21.64 15.05
C THR A 269 -9.33 21.31 13.99
N LEU A 270 -9.64 20.37 13.10
CA LEU A 270 -8.77 20.06 11.95
C LEU A 270 -8.52 21.28 11.04
N ALA A 271 -9.49 22.19 10.94
CA ALA A 271 -9.34 23.42 10.19
C ALA A 271 -8.33 24.38 10.86
N ASP A 272 -8.42 24.51 12.19
CA ASP A 272 -7.48 25.31 12.98
C ASP A 272 -6.05 24.75 12.88
N TYR A 273 -5.89 23.42 12.91
CA TYR A 273 -4.60 22.76 12.68
C TYR A 273 -4.04 23.08 11.29
N ALA A 274 -4.86 22.95 10.24
CA ALA A 274 -4.42 23.17 8.86
C ALA A 274 -4.02 24.64 8.61
N GLU A 275 -4.77 25.59 9.17
CA GLU A 275 -4.44 27.02 9.08
C GLU A 275 -3.15 27.37 9.85
N ALA A 276 -2.97 26.81 11.04
CA ALA A 276 -1.76 26.98 11.83
C ALA A 276 -0.52 26.43 11.13
N SER A 277 -0.64 25.21 10.59
CA SER A 277 0.45 24.55 9.85
C SER A 277 0.89 25.36 8.63
N GLN A 278 -0.05 25.97 7.91
CA GLN A 278 0.25 26.81 6.73
C GLN A 278 0.85 28.18 7.09
N SER A 279 0.59 28.68 8.29
CA SER A 279 1.03 30.00 8.74
C SER A 279 2.25 29.95 9.68
N SER A 280 2.74 28.74 9.98
CA SER A 280 3.90 28.53 10.82
C SER A 280 5.19 28.53 10.01
N SER A 281 6.24 29.15 10.57
CA SER A 281 7.59 29.09 9.99
C SER A 281 8.29 27.75 10.23
N LEU A 282 7.68 26.83 11.01
CA LEU A 282 8.22 25.50 11.26
C LEU A 282 8.36 24.66 9.98
N GLY A 283 7.45 24.86 9.01
CA GLY A 283 7.48 24.13 7.73
C GLY A 283 8.77 24.34 6.93
N ASP A 284 9.47 25.47 7.13
CA ASP A 284 10.77 25.75 6.49
C ASP A 284 11.89 24.84 7.01
N LEU A 285 11.69 24.20 8.17
CA LEU A 285 12.65 23.28 8.79
C LEU A 285 12.43 21.82 8.39
N ASP A 286 11.22 21.45 7.95
CA ASP A 286 10.89 20.06 7.60
C ASP A 286 11.78 19.53 6.47
N GLU A 287 11.95 20.32 5.41
CA GLU A 287 12.82 19.93 4.29
C GLU A 287 14.30 19.83 4.70
N GLN A 288 14.75 20.67 5.64
CA GLN A 288 16.10 20.55 6.21
C GLN A 288 16.24 19.23 6.98
N PHE A 289 15.21 18.82 7.73
CA PHE A 289 15.22 17.54 8.44
C PHE A 289 15.43 16.37 7.47
N TYR A 290 14.64 16.28 6.39
CA TYR A 290 14.76 15.22 5.39
C TYR A 290 16.10 15.19 4.65
N GLN A 291 16.77 16.34 4.55
CA GLN A 291 18.11 16.42 3.98
C GLN A 291 19.16 15.89 4.96
N LEU A 292 19.04 16.24 6.24
CA LEU A 292 19.96 15.80 7.29
C LEU A 292 19.95 14.30 7.52
N GLU A 293 18.84 13.61 7.29
CA GLU A 293 18.78 12.13 7.40
C GLU A 293 19.77 11.41 6.47
N ARG A 294 20.26 12.09 5.42
CA ARG A 294 21.31 11.56 4.52
C ARG A 294 22.73 11.90 4.97
N GLU A 295 22.88 12.83 5.91
CA GLU A 295 24.16 13.35 6.39
C GLU A 295 24.51 12.82 7.79
N GLU A 296 23.50 12.73 8.66
CA GLU A 296 23.59 12.20 10.02
C GLU A 296 22.61 11.04 10.15
N ASP A 297 23.13 9.82 9.99
CA ASP A 297 22.37 8.59 10.14
C ASP A 297 22.13 8.30 11.63
N LEU A 298 20.94 8.69 12.11
CA LEU A 298 20.56 8.58 13.53
C LEU A 298 20.56 7.14 14.04
N ASP A 299 20.19 6.17 13.19
CA ASP A 299 20.17 4.75 13.56
C ASP A 299 21.60 4.25 13.78
N ARG A 300 22.50 4.61 12.87
CA ARG A 300 23.92 4.31 13.00
C ARG A 300 24.54 4.99 14.22
N LEU A 301 24.25 6.27 14.45
CA LEU A 301 24.77 7.01 15.60
C LEU A 301 24.31 6.38 16.92
N ALA A 302 23.03 6.02 17.03
CA ALA A 302 22.48 5.29 18.18
C ALA A 302 23.21 3.95 18.39
N TYR A 303 23.43 3.18 17.33
CA TYR A 303 24.13 1.90 17.43
C TYR A 303 25.60 2.04 17.84
N GLU A 304 26.32 3.04 17.31
CA GLU A 304 27.70 3.34 17.73
C GLU A 304 27.75 3.80 19.19
N TYR A 305 26.82 4.64 19.63
CA TYR A 305 26.72 5.08 21.02
C TYR A 305 26.53 3.88 21.97
N LYS A 306 25.64 2.94 21.61
CA LYS A 306 25.43 1.70 22.37
C LYS A 306 26.68 0.84 22.51
N LYS A 307 27.60 0.84 21.54
CA LYS A 307 28.85 0.04 21.66
C LYS A 307 29.74 0.52 22.81
N SER A 308 29.75 1.81 23.11
CA SER A 308 30.55 2.39 24.20
C SER A 308 29.76 2.58 25.50
N HIS A 309 28.43 2.52 25.47
CA HIS A 309 27.54 2.78 26.62
C HIS A 309 26.54 1.66 26.87
N LEU A 310 26.96 0.40 26.65
CA LEU A 310 26.06 -0.77 26.72
C LEU A 310 25.25 -0.84 28.02
N GLU A 311 25.84 -0.46 29.16
CA GLU A 311 25.18 -0.50 30.47
C GLU A 311 23.93 0.39 30.55
N GLU A 312 23.87 1.47 29.78
CA GLU A 312 22.69 2.34 29.75
C GLU A 312 21.49 1.65 29.10
N PHE A 313 21.71 0.60 28.31
CA PHE A 313 20.64 -0.10 27.61
C PHE A 313 20.22 -1.39 28.30
N ILE A 314 20.90 -1.78 29.40
CA ILE A 314 20.53 -2.98 30.17
C ILE A 314 19.36 -2.62 31.08
N THR A 315 18.22 -3.29 30.89
CA THR A 315 16.99 -2.98 31.63
C THR A 315 16.67 -4.05 32.69
N PRO A 316 16.00 -3.67 33.80
CA PRO A 316 15.57 -4.64 34.80
C PRO A 316 14.51 -5.58 34.22
N ASP A 317 14.39 -6.76 34.82
CA ASP A 317 13.30 -7.67 34.51
C ASP A 317 12.02 -7.10 35.11
N ARG A 318 11.08 -6.70 34.24
CA ARG A 318 9.79 -6.13 34.64
C ARG A 318 8.66 -7.19 34.60
N PHE A 319 8.94 -8.45 34.24
CA PHE A 319 7.93 -9.49 33.96
C PHE A 319 7.99 -10.76 34.84
#